data_AF-A0A7V5NZ57-F1
#
_entry.id   AF-A0A7V5NZ57-F1
#
_cell.length_a   1.000
_cell.length_b   1.000
_cell.length_c   1.000
_cell.angle_alpha   90.00
_cell.angle_beta   90.00
_cell.angle_gamma   90.00
#
_symmetry.space_group_name_H-M   'P 1'
#
loop_
_entity.id
_entity.type
_entity.pdbx_description
1 polymer ?
#
loop_
_entity_poly.entity_id
_entity_poly.type
_entity_poly.pdbx_seq_one_letter_code
_entity_poly.pdbx_strand_id
1 'polypeptide(L)'
;MVTALTPWTIEKLLPLLQEAVAPLLPVALRFERKEAAAGNLCFDGEKVASVLFEGLLPEEKKRWGPCALALVNEVFNRLVREKTVAGLPGPDLLGRELEKGPQKGLLLKTKRPPAEKAFALAPGLFFLPGEALKPKELLKGLWQEKRPFRATYFVFEGREDLALAPKLVSFFEDFGFYWFGGRAARYFSALGLKEEIWQGLKKIKRLAPTHYLLWLKGPRAALSCLKERARVGLSLTEETALLAIPPEDDLLSLLSSLSLAGGVLPPGQAKVPLKALWAAFEHARRLGEEVLVTFEPFSWHVLGDVFLDLGDWWAARETLEEARGGTKQPIELLNSLALVYSELGANARAEECLREALALAPQDPMLYYNLAVFLDRQGQKEAVSLFARAYELAPQGPFAEALAAKLALSGDWSRIKEILAPLEEELSFRGLFLLARACYETQELEKALGLFKRLSERAPKNLEVLGYLALLYIHLRGEYSVAEAVLPELEKESSLRDLAQNLRVLMEG
;
A
#
# COMPACT_ATOMS: atom_id res chain seq x y z
N MET A 1 -15.01 21.46 8.80
CA MET A 1 -15.89 21.67 7.64
C MET A 1 -15.29 22.81 6.84
N VAL A 2 -14.78 22.54 5.64
CA VAL A 2 -14.28 23.59 4.74
C VAL A 2 -15.50 24.12 4.01
N THR A 3 -15.92 25.34 4.32
CA THR A 3 -17.15 25.96 3.79
C THR A 3 -16.90 26.77 2.50
N ALA A 4 -15.66 26.98 2.08
CA ALA A 4 -15.31 27.80 0.92
C ALA A 4 -14.59 26.98 -0.17
N LEU A 5 -15.02 27.15 -1.43
CA LEU A 5 -14.36 26.59 -2.61
C LEU A 5 -13.09 27.37 -2.93
N THR A 6 -12.02 26.67 -3.30
CA THR A 6 -10.77 27.34 -3.71
C THR A 6 -10.90 27.94 -5.12
N PRO A 7 -10.21 29.06 -5.45
CA PRO A 7 -10.19 29.64 -6.80
C PRO A 7 -9.81 28.66 -7.91
N TRP A 8 -8.96 27.68 -7.57
CA TRP A 8 -8.54 26.62 -8.49
C TRP A 8 -9.63 25.56 -8.68
N THR A 9 -10.28 25.11 -7.60
CA THR A 9 -11.47 24.22 -7.67
C THR A 9 -12.50 24.81 -8.62
N ILE A 10 -12.78 26.10 -8.45
CA ILE A 10 -13.73 26.84 -9.29
C ILE A 10 -13.27 26.79 -10.74
N GLU A 11 -12.03 27.21 -11.04
CA GLU A 11 -11.47 27.20 -12.40
C GLU A 11 -11.60 25.84 -13.09
N LYS A 12 -11.45 24.72 -12.36
CA LYS A 12 -11.59 23.37 -12.93
C LYS A 12 -13.03 22.89 -13.09
N LEU A 13 -13.94 23.41 -12.27
CA LEU A 13 -15.37 23.11 -12.38
C LEU A 13 -16.06 23.90 -13.50
N LEU A 14 -15.56 25.08 -13.88
CA LEU A 14 -16.21 25.92 -14.90
C LEU A 14 -16.30 25.26 -16.29
N PRO A 15 -15.26 24.59 -16.84
CA PRO A 15 -15.38 23.85 -18.09
C PRO A 15 -16.38 22.69 -18.00
N LEU A 16 -16.40 21.97 -16.87
CA LEU A 16 -17.35 20.89 -16.61
C LEU A 16 -18.79 21.39 -16.52
N LEU A 17 -18.98 22.56 -15.92
CA LEU A 17 -20.28 23.23 -15.89
C LEU A 17 -20.74 23.56 -17.29
N GLN A 18 -19.86 24.09 -18.14
CA GLN A 18 -20.18 24.33 -19.55
C GLN A 18 -20.55 23.03 -20.29
N GLU A 19 -19.77 21.95 -20.11
CA GLU A 19 -20.05 20.64 -20.71
C GLU A 19 -21.41 20.07 -20.25
N ALA A 20 -21.73 20.19 -18.96
CA ALA A 20 -22.97 19.66 -18.39
C ALA A 20 -24.21 20.49 -18.77
N VAL A 21 -24.04 21.80 -18.96
CA VAL A 21 -25.14 22.73 -19.26
C VAL A 21 -25.39 22.84 -20.77
N ALA A 22 -24.38 22.69 -21.63
CA ALA A 22 -24.51 22.84 -23.08
C ALA A 22 -25.64 22.01 -23.74
N PRO A 23 -25.94 20.76 -23.30
CA PRO A 23 -27.08 20.00 -23.84
C PRO A 23 -28.45 20.54 -23.40
N LEU A 24 -28.51 21.27 -22.29
CA LEU A 24 -29.74 21.77 -21.67
C LEU A 24 -30.07 23.21 -22.07
N LEU A 25 -29.04 23.96 -22.44
CA LEU A 25 -29.10 25.39 -22.74
C LEU A 25 -28.23 25.66 -23.99
N PRO A 26 -28.80 26.04 -25.14
CA PRO A 26 -28.07 26.27 -26.38
C PRO A 26 -27.35 27.65 -26.38
N VAL A 27 -26.67 27.97 -25.28
CA VAL A 27 -25.96 29.24 -25.06
C VAL A 27 -24.56 28.96 -24.54
N ALA A 28 -23.59 29.76 -24.96
CA ALA A 28 -22.24 29.67 -24.42
C ALA A 28 -22.19 30.45 -23.10
N LEU A 29 -21.58 29.87 -22.06
CA LEU A 29 -21.35 30.54 -20.79
C LEU A 29 -19.93 31.07 -20.77
N ARG A 30 -19.79 32.36 -20.45
CA ARG A 30 -18.51 32.99 -20.16
C ARG A 30 -18.46 33.36 -18.68
N PHE A 31 -17.36 33.01 -18.03
CA PHE A 31 -17.18 33.21 -16.60
C PHE A 31 -16.14 34.29 -16.33
N GLU A 32 -16.46 35.23 -15.45
CA GLU A 32 -15.56 36.32 -15.06
C GLU A 32 -15.44 36.41 -13.54
N ARG A 33 -14.22 36.73 -13.05
CA ARG A 33 -13.94 36.90 -11.61
C ARG A 33 -14.26 38.30 -11.08
N LYS A 34 -14.41 39.30 -11.96
CA LYS A 34 -14.80 40.67 -11.58
C LYS A 34 -16.31 40.86 -11.68
N GLU A 35 -16.85 41.85 -10.98
CA GLU A 35 -18.25 42.25 -11.05
C GLU A 35 -18.62 42.75 -12.45
N ALA A 36 -18.94 41.81 -13.33
CA ALA A 36 -19.62 42.08 -14.59
C ALA A 36 -21.10 41.66 -14.43
N ALA A 37 -21.99 42.59 -14.76
CA ALA A 37 -23.37 42.64 -14.30
C ALA A 37 -24.37 41.73 -15.06
N ALA A 38 -24.17 40.41 -15.13
CA ALA A 38 -25.18 39.52 -15.74
C ALA A 38 -25.68 38.33 -14.91
N GLY A 39 -25.04 37.98 -13.79
CA GLY A 39 -25.53 36.93 -12.89
C GLY A 39 -24.45 36.41 -11.95
N ASN A 40 -24.84 36.02 -10.73
CA ASN A 40 -23.92 35.48 -9.73
C ASN A 40 -24.02 33.96 -9.71
N LEU A 41 -22.89 33.28 -9.96
CA LEU A 41 -22.72 31.87 -9.63
C LEU A 41 -22.45 31.77 -8.13
N CYS A 42 -23.26 31.01 -7.41
CA CYS A 42 -23.20 30.90 -5.95
C CYS A 42 -23.08 29.44 -5.49
N PHE A 43 -22.37 29.22 -4.38
CA PHE A 43 -22.29 27.95 -3.67
C PHE A 43 -22.54 28.21 -2.19
N ASP A 44 -23.47 27.47 -1.57
CA ASP A 44 -23.90 27.65 -0.17
C ASP A 44 -24.19 29.11 0.22
N GLY A 45 -24.72 29.90 -0.71
CA GLY A 45 -25.10 31.30 -0.50
C GLY A 45 -23.97 32.32 -0.72
N GLU A 46 -22.72 31.87 -0.91
CA GLU A 46 -21.60 32.75 -1.24
C GLU A 46 -21.40 32.88 -2.75
N LYS A 47 -21.06 34.09 -3.22
CA LYS A 47 -20.75 34.35 -4.63
C LYS A 47 -19.36 33.80 -4.99
N VAL A 48 -19.32 32.98 -6.02
CA VAL A 48 -18.14 32.24 -6.47
C VAL A 48 -17.55 32.83 -7.77
N ALA A 49 -18.41 33.20 -8.73
CA ALA A 49 -18.03 33.80 -10.01
C ALA A 49 -19.20 34.61 -10.61
N SER A 50 -18.92 35.41 -11.63
CA SER A 50 -19.95 36.03 -12.48
C SER A 50 -20.12 35.22 -13.77
N VAL A 51 -21.37 35.01 -14.19
CA VAL A 51 -21.73 34.26 -15.41
C VAL A 51 -22.34 35.22 -16.44
N LEU A 52 -21.84 35.15 -17.67
CA LEU A 52 -22.37 35.86 -18.83
C LEU A 52 -22.93 34.83 -19.81
N PHE A 53 -24.18 35.05 -20.25
CA PHE A 53 -24.80 34.26 -21.31
C PHE A 53 -24.53 34.91 -22.67
N GLU A 54 -23.71 34.26 -23.49
CA GLU A 54 -23.41 34.67 -24.86
C GLU A 54 -24.45 34.09 -25.84
N GLY A 55 -24.80 34.86 -26.86
CA GLY A 55 -25.75 34.45 -27.90
C GLY A 55 -27.24 34.77 -27.64
N LEU A 56 -27.60 35.30 -26.48
CA LEU A 56 -28.98 35.74 -26.18
C LEU A 56 -29.21 37.22 -26.49
N LEU A 57 -30.37 37.54 -27.09
CA LEU A 57 -30.85 38.91 -27.27
C LEU A 57 -31.24 39.56 -25.93
N PRO A 58 -31.25 40.90 -25.81
CA PRO A 58 -31.58 41.60 -24.55
C PRO A 58 -32.95 41.22 -23.96
N GLU A 59 -33.96 40.99 -24.79
CA GLU A 59 -35.30 40.60 -24.36
C GLU A 59 -35.34 39.16 -23.83
N GLU A 60 -34.59 38.27 -24.46
CA GLU A 60 -34.45 36.87 -24.02
C GLU A 60 -33.66 36.79 -22.71
N LYS A 61 -32.61 37.61 -22.55
CA LYS A 61 -31.88 37.74 -21.27
C LYS A 61 -32.80 38.19 -20.15
N LYS A 62 -33.71 39.13 -20.40
CA LYS A 62 -34.67 39.60 -19.39
C LYS A 62 -35.72 38.53 -19.04
N ARG A 63 -36.19 37.77 -20.03
CA ARG A 63 -37.25 36.75 -19.86
C ARG A 63 -36.73 35.44 -19.27
N TRP A 64 -35.60 34.95 -19.76
CA TRP A 64 -35.07 33.61 -19.45
C TRP A 64 -33.83 33.62 -18.56
N GLY A 65 -33.15 34.77 -18.43
CA GLY A 65 -31.93 34.91 -17.65
C GLY A 65 -32.03 34.40 -16.20
N PRO A 66 -33.08 34.74 -15.43
CA PRO A 66 -33.24 34.23 -14.06
C PRO A 66 -33.35 32.70 -13.99
N CYS A 67 -34.12 32.09 -14.91
CA CYS A 67 -34.29 30.64 -14.97
C CYS A 67 -33.01 29.93 -15.41
N ALA A 68 -32.31 30.47 -16.41
CA ALA A 68 -31.03 29.96 -16.88
C ALA A 68 -29.96 30.03 -15.76
N LEU A 69 -29.92 31.15 -15.02
CA LEU A 69 -29.01 31.32 -13.89
C LEU A 69 -29.33 30.35 -12.74
N ALA A 70 -30.61 30.10 -12.46
CA ALA A 70 -31.02 29.11 -11.45
C ALA A 70 -30.58 27.68 -11.84
N LEU A 71 -30.77 27.29 -13.10
CA LEU A 71 -30.32 25.99 -13.60
C LEU A 71 -28.80 25.85 -13.53
N VAL A 72 -28.05 26.87 -13.98
CA VAL A 72 -26.58 26.89 -13.92
C VAL A 72 -26.09 26.76 -12.47
N ASN A 73 -26.71 27.46 -11.52
CA ASN A 73 -26.37 27.36 -10.09
C ASN A 73 -26.64 25.96 -9.53
N GLU A 74 -27.78 25.34 -9.86
CA GLU A 74 -28.11 24.01 -9.37
C GLU A 74 -27.14 22.95 -9.92
N VAL A 75 -26.85 22.99 -11.21
CA VAL A 75 -25.87 22.08 -11.84
C VAL A 75 -24.48 22.30 -11.24
N PHE A 76 -24.09 23.54 -10.97
CA PHE A 76 -22.81 23.85 -10.31
C PHE A 76 -22.75 23.28 -8.89
N ASN A 77 -23.78 23.48 -8.07
CA ASN A 77 -23.86 22.93 -6.70
C ASN A 77 -23.78 21.40 -6.71
N ARG A 78 -24.45 20.76 -7.66
CA ARG A 78 -24.38 19.30 -7.86
C ARG A 78 -22.97 18.86 -8.24
N LEU A 79 -22.34 19.52 -9.22
CA LEU A 79 -20.96 19.23 -9.62
C LEU A 79 -19.99 19.42 -8.45
N VAL A 80 -20.17 20.44 -7.63
CA VAL A 80 -19.35 20.64 -6.42
C VAL A 80 -19.52 19.44 -5.47
N ARG A 81 -20.75 19.01 -5.18
CA ARG A 81 -20.99 17.87 -4.27
C ARG A 81 -20.47 16.55 -4.81
N GLU A 82 -20.57 16.31 -6.11
CA GLU A 82 -20.16 15.06 -6.75
C GLU A 82 -18.64 15.01 -7.02
N LYS A 83 -18.04 16.14 -7.39
CA LYS A 83 -16.66 16.20 -7.91
C LYS A 83 -15.68 16.80 -6.91
N THR A 84 -16.11 17.21 -5.72
CA THR A 84 -15.22 17.71 -4.67
C THR A 84 -15.33 16.89 -3.39
N VAL A 85 -14.25 16.85 -2.63
CA VAL A 85 -14.17 16.24 -1.30
C VAL A 85 -13.76 17.33 -0.32
N ALA A 86 -14.67 17.71 0.58
CA ALA A 86 -14.49 18.83 1.51
C ALA A 86 -14.09 20.16 0.82
N GLY A 87 -14.74 20.51 -0.29
CA GLY A 87 -14.48 21.76 -1.05
C GLY A 87 -13.24 21.73 -1.95
N LEU A 88 -12.54 20.59 -1.99
CA LEU A 88 -11.31 20.38 -2.75
C LEU A 88 -11.53 19.41 -3.91
N PRO A 89 -10.82 19.52 -5.04
CA PRO A 89 -11.10 18.68 -6.19
C PRO A 89 -10.95 17.19 -5.87
N GLY A 90 -11.97 16.42 -6.22
CA GLY A 90 -12.02 14.98 -6.01
C GLY A 90 -11.20 14.21 -7.05
N PRO A 91 -11.20 12.86 -6.95
CA PRO A 91 -10.43 11.97 -7.82
C PRO A 91 -10.65 12.23 -9.31
N ASP A 92 -11.89 12.46 -9.74
CA ASP A 92 -12.26 12.68 -11.14
C ASP A 92 -11.63 13.95 -11.73
N LEU A 93 -11.62 15.03 -10.96
CA LEU A 93 -11.01 16.30 -11.37
C LEU A 93 -9.49 16.18 -11.46
N LEU A 94 -8.88 15.47 -10.51
CA LEU A 94 -7.46 15.15 -10.55
C LEU A 94 -7.14 14.30 -11.77
N GLY A 95 -7.96 13.29 -12.07
CA GLY A 95 -7.83 12.43 -13.25
C GLY A 95 -7.76 13.22 -14.56
N ARG A 96 -8.65 14.20 -14.76
CA ARG A 96 -8.64 15.08 -15.94
C ARG A 96 -7.39 15.96 -16.04
N GLU A 97 -6.83 16.41 -14.91
CA GLU A 97 -5.58 17.17 -14.93
C GLU A 97 -4.37 16.28 -15.22
N LEU A 98 -4.41 15.01 -14.82
CA LEU A 98 -3.38 14.03 -15.15
C LEU A 98 -3.34 13.67 -16.65
N GLU A 99 -4.46 13.82 -17.38
CA GLU A 99 -4.49 13.66 -18.85
C GLU A 99 -3.65 14.70 -19.58
N LYS A 100 -3.41 15.86 -18.96
CA LYS A 100 -2.60 16.94 -19.54
C LYS A 100 -1.09 16.67 -19.44
N GLY A 101 -0.67 15.66 -18.67
CA GLY A 101 0.73 15.25 -18.53
C GLY A 101 1.08 14.76 -17.12
N PRO A 102 2.30 14.21 -16.92
CA PRO A 102 2.73 13.68 -15.63
C PRO A 102 2.78 14.80 -14.58
N GLN A 103 1.95 14.66 -13.54
CA GLN A 103 1.88 15.60 -12.42
C GLN A 103 2.52 15.00 -11.15
N LYS A 104 2.98 15.86 -10.23
CA LYS A 104 3.51 15.44 -8.92
C LYS A 104 2.53 15.82 -7.81
N GLY A 105 2.38 14.96 -6.82
CA GLY A 105 1.46 15.17 -5.70
C GLY A 105 2.15 15.12 -4.35
N LEU A 106 1.66 15.93 -3.43
CA LEU A 106 1.83 15.75 -2.01
C LEU A 106 0.47 15.40 -1.42
N LEU A 107 0.43 14.37 -0.61
CA LEU A 107 -0.74 14.02 0.16
C LEU A 107 -0.46 14.30 1.63
N LEU A 108 -1.31 15.10 2.25
CA LEU A 108 -0.93 15.82 3.44
C LEU A 108 -2.01 15.62 4.51
N LYS A 109 -1.55 15.37 5.74
CA LYS A 109 -2.40 15.36 6.92
C LYS A 109 -2.08 16.60 7.75
N THR A 110 -3.07 17.46 7.94
CA THR A 110 -2.88 18.74 8.66
C THR A 110 -3.85 18.80 9.84
N LYS A 111 -3.39 19.21 11.01
CA LYS A 111 -4.31 19.52 12.13
C LYS A 111 -5.18 20.75 11.85
N ARG A 112 -4.71 21.68 10.99
CA ARG A 112 -5.44 22.84 10.49
C ARG A 112 -5.07 23.07 9.00
N PRO A 113 -5.95 22.79 8.04
CA PRO A 113 -5.64 23.02 6.63
C PRO A 113 -5.47 24.52 6.37
N PRO A 114 -4.43 24.97 5.65
CA PRO A 114 -4.29 26.37 5.29
C PRO A 114 -5.43 26.76 4.34
N ALA A 115 -6.27 27.71 4.77
CA ALA A 115 -7.50 28.10 4.08
C ALA A 115 -7.30 28.70 2.67
N GLU A 116 -6.07 29.14 2.33
CA GLU A 116 -5.88 30.04 1.17
C GLU A 116 -4.89 29.58 0.10
N LYS A 117 -4.18 28.45 0.27
CA LYS A 117 -3.22 27.97 -0.74
C LYS A 117 -3.22 26.45 -0.91
N ALA A 118 -4.41 25.86 -0.90
CA ALA A 118 -4.59 24.47 -1.21
C ALA A 118 -4.53 24.30 -2.75
N PHE A 119 -3.57 23.50 -3.21
CA PHE A 119 -3.42 23.01 -4.60
C PHE A 119 -2.82 23.96 -5.65
N ALA A 120 -1.57 24.36 -5.42
CA ALA A 120 -0.50 24.50 -6.42
C ALA A 120 0.66 25.18 -5.69
N LEU A 121 1.37 24.45 -4.83
CA LEU A 121 2.56 25.01 -4.16
C LEU A 121 3.63 25.41 -5.20
N ALA A 122 3.60 24.75 -6.36
CA ALA A 122 4.33 25.05 -7.58
C ALA A 122 3.57 24.40 -8.77
N PRO A 123 3.88 24.76 -10.03
CA PRO A 123 3.39 24.03 -11.20
C PRO A 123 3.67 22.53 -11.07
N GLY A 124 2.61 21.72 -11.15
CA GLY A 124 2.69 20.26 -11.04
C GLY A 124 2.90 19.72 -9.63
N LEU A 125 2.58 20.48 -8.56
CA LEU A 125 2.57 20.01 -7.17
C LEU A 125 1.20 20.19 -6.49
N PHE A 126 0.46 19.08 -6.29
CA PHE A 126 -0.90 19.07 -5.73
C PHE A 126 -0.91 18.75 -4.22
N PHE A 127 -1.91 19.21 -3.46
CA PHE A 127 -2.05 19.00 -2.00
C PHE A 127 -3.33 18.22 -1.66
N LEU A 128 -3.32 16.90 -1.56
CA LEU A 128 -4.56 16.16 -1.25
C LEU A 128 -4.74 15.94 0.27
N PRO A 129 -5.90 16.25 0.89
CA PRO A 129 -6.13 15.99 2.32
C PRO A 129 -6.26 14.48 2.59
N GLY A 130 -5.31 13.92 3.31
CA GLY A 130 -5.24 12.47 3.53
C GLY A 130 -6.37 11.88 4.37
N GLU A 131 -7.00 12.66 5.24
CA GLU A 131 -8.10 12.20 6.11
C GLU A 131 -9.40 11.93 5.33
N ALA A 132 -9.58 12.59 4.18
CA ALA A 132 -10.82 12.54 3.42
C ALA A 132 -10.77 11.59 2.20
N LEU A 133 -9.57 11.24 1.72
CA LEU A 133 -9.39 10.65 0.38
C LEU A 133 -8.87 9.20 0.35
N LYS A 134 -8.71 8.54 1.51
CA LYS A 134 -8.13 7.18 1.61
C LYS A 134 -6.98 6.96 0.61
N PRO A 135 -5.80 7.57 0.87
CA PRO A 135 -4.73 7.81 -0.11
C PRO A 135 -4.35 6.62 -1.00
N LYS A 136 -4.26 5.43 -0.41
CA LYS A 136 -3.88 4.22 -1.14
C LYS A 136 -4.93 3.77 -2.15
N GLU A 137 -6.22 3.91 -1.84
CA GLU A 137 -7.30 3.55 -2.76
C GLU A 137 -7.28 4.49 -3.98
N LEU A 138 -7.12 5.80 -3.73
CA LEU A 138 -6.97 6.80 -4.80
C LEU A 138 -5.78 6.49 -5.71
N LEU A 139 -4.60 6.27 -5.12
CA LEU A 139 -3.38 5.97 -5.88
C LEU A 139 -3.51 4.68 -6.68
N LYS A 140 -4.10 3.64 -6.07
CA LYS A 140 -4.37 2.37 -6.73
C LYS A 140 -5.23 2.57 -7.98
N GLY A 141 -6.30 3.37 -7.92
CA GLY A 141 -7.12 3.68 -9.08
C GLY A 141 -6.34 4.36 -10.21
N LEU A 142 -5.56 5.39 -9.88
CA LEU A 142 -4.71 6.09 -10.86
C LEU A 142 -3.69 5.14 -11.52
N TRP A 143 -3.05 4.30 -10.71
CA TRP A 143 -2.08 3.32 -11.17
C TRP A 143 -2.70 2.23 -12.05
N GLN A 144 -3.92 1.78 -11.75
CA GLN A 144 -4.68 0.84 -12.59
C GLN A 144 -4.98 1.43 -13.97
N GLU A 145 -5.25 2.73 -14.05
CA GLU A 145 -5.41 3.47 -15.30
C GLU A 145 -4.09 3.75 -16.03
N LYS A 146 -2.96 3.21 -15.54
CA LYS A 146 -1.61 3.48 -16.01
C LYS A 146 -1.26 4.97 -15.99
N ARG A 147 -1.80 5.71 -15.02
CA ARG A 147 -1.50 7.12 -14.76
C ARG A 147 -0.54 7.19 -13.58
N PRO A 148 0.79 7.14 -13.81
CA PRO A 148 1.76 7.18 -12.73
C PRO A 148 1.64 8.50 -11.96
N PHE A 149 1.25 8.40 -10.69
CA PHE A 149 1.22 9.54 -9.79
C PHE A 149 2.18 9.30 -8.64
N ARG A 150 3.03 10.30 -8.37
CA ARG A 150 3.92 10.31 -7.21
C ARG A 150 3.24 11.06 -6.09
N ALA A 151 3.20 10.43 -4.93
CA ALA A 151 2.64 10.97 -3.70
C ALA A 151 3.52 10.65 -2.50
N THR A 152 3.46 11.51 -1.50
CA THR A 152 4.08 11.30 -0.19
C THR A 152 3.07 11.64 0.86
N TYR A 153 3.09 10.93 1.99
CA TYR A 153 2.34 11.24 3.19
C TYR A 153 3.22 12.06 4.13
N PHE A 154 2.82 13.30 4.44
CA PHE A 154 3.54 14.15 5.38
C PHE A 154 2.57 14.87 6.32
N VAL A 155 2.99 15.04 7.58
CA VAL A 155 2.22 15.75 8.61
C VAL A 155 2.83 17.13 8.79
N PHE A 156 2.01 18.18 8.64
CA PHE A 156 2.44 19.55 8.88
C PHE A 156 2.00 20.06 10.24
N GLU A 157 2.92 20.73 10.93
CA GLU A 157 2.66 21.46 12.17
C GLU A 157 2.55 22.97 11.93
N GLY A 158 3.21 23.50 10.88
CA GLY A 158 3.19 24.94 10.57
C GLY A 158 3.39 25.30 9.09
N ARG A 159 3.38 26.62 8.79
CA ARG A 159 3.58 27.16 7.42
C ARG A 159 4.99 26.93 6.87
N GLU A 160 6.00 26.85 7.74
CA GLU A 160 7.40 26.65 7.36
C GLU A 160 7.62 25.28 6.69
N ASP A 161 6.86 24.27 7.13
CA ASP A 161 6.96 22.92 6.59
C ASP A 161 6.55 22.84 5.10
N LEU A 162 5.66 23.73 4.63
CA LEU A 162 5.25 23.80 3.22
C LEU A 162 6.42 24.16 2.30
N ALA A 163 7.40 24.92 2.79
CA ALA A 163 8.60 25.26 2.03
C ALA A 163 9.54 24.05 1.82
N LEU A 164 9.43 23.01 2.66
CA LEU A 164 10.21 21.77 2.54
C LEU A 164 9.62 20.82 1.50
N ALA A 165 8.35 21.01 1.12
CA ALA A 165 7.62 20.05 0.31
C ALA A 165 8.23 19.77 -1.08
N PRO A 166 8.72 20.79 -1.84
CA PRO A 166 9.42 20.53 -3.10
C PRO A 166 10.75 19.77 -2.92
N LYS A 167 11.46 20.01 -1.80
CA LYS A 167 12.69 19.28 -1.48
C LYS A 167 12.33 17.82 -1.23
N LEU A 168 11.36 17.55 -0.37
CA LEU A 168 10.83 16.21 -0.08
C LEU A 168 10.51 15.41 -1.36
N VAL A 169 9.73 16.00 -2.27
CA VAL A 169 9.40 15.37 -3.55
C VAL A 169 10.65 15.01 -4.34
N SER A 170 11.61 15.94 -4.48
CA SER A 170 12.85 15.68 -5.21
C SER A 170 13.64 14.50 -4.64
N PHE A 171 13.70 14.33 -3.32
CA PHE A 171 14.39 13.19 -2.71
C PHE A 171 13.66 11.89 -2.93
N PHE A 172 12.33 11.88 -2.80
CA PHE A 172 11.55 10.67 -3.08
C PHE A 172 11.71 10.22 -4.53
N GLU A 173 11.79 11.18 -5.46
CA GLU A 173 12.09 10.89 -6.87
C GLU A 173 13.49 10.31 -7.07
N ASP A 174 14.49 10.86 -6.37
CA ASP A 174 15.87 10.38 -6.44
C ASP A 174 16.03 8.93 -5.93
N PHE A 175 15.16 8.52 -5.00
CA PHE A 175 15.07 7.14 -4.50
C PHE A 175 13.99 6.30 -5.20
N GLY A 176 13.31 6.82 -6.22
CA GLY A 176 12.40 6.06 -7.07
C GLY A 176 10.99 5.80 -6.52
N PHE A 177 10.56 6.54 -5.50
CA PHE A 177 9.23 6.38 -4.90
C PHE A 177 8.10 6.94 -5.77
N TYR A 178 6.98 6.23 -5.74
CA TYR A 178 5.65 6.69 -6.18
C TYR A 178 4.71 6.89 -5.00
N TRP A 179 4.93 6.22 -3.89
CA TRP A 179 4.23 6.41 -2.62
C TRP A 179 5.20 6.38 -1.44
N PHE A 180 5.50 7.56 -0.90
CA PHE A 180 6.29 7.68 0.32
C PHE A 180 5.36 7.72 1.55
N GLY A 181 5.03 6.54 2.07
CA GLY A 181 4.17 6.40 3.25
C GLY A 181 4.92 6.39 4.58
N GLY A 182 4.20 6.21 5.69
CA GLY A 182 4.78 6.15 7.04
C GLY A 182 5.77 5.01 7.29
N ARG A 183 5.74 3.93 6.49
CA ARG A 183 6.78 2.88 6.52
C ARG A 183 8.10 3.41 5.93
N ALA A 184 8.04 4.04 4.76
CA ALA A 184 9.20 4.66 4.13
C ALA A 184 9.77 5.80 4.98
N ALA A 185 8.92 6.63 5.58
CA ALA A 185 9.35 7.69 6.50
C ALA A 185 10.11 7.14 7.72
N ARG A 186 9.67 6.01 8.29
CA ARG A 186 10.39 5.33 9.37
C ARG A 186 11.72 4.76 8.90
N TYR A 187 11.73 4.13 7.73
CA TYR A 187 12.96 3.59 7.14
C TYR A 187 14.03 4.67 6.96
N PHE A 188 13.66 5.85 6.44
CA PHE A 188 14.58 6.96 6.23
C PHE A 188 14.69 7.95 7.39
N SER A 189 14.12 7.64 8.55
CA SER A 189 14.12 8.55 9.70
C SER A 189 15.54 8.97 10.12
N ALA A 190 16.51 8.04 9.98
CA ALA A 190 17.94 8.30 10.23
C ALA A 190 18.58 9.28 9.25
N LEU A 191 18.07 9.39 8.00
CA LEU A 191 18.55 10.40 7.04
C LEU A 191 18.09 11.81 7.42
N GLY A 192 17.05 11.94 8.26
CA GLY A 192 16.53 13.24 8.69
C GLY A 192 16.14 14.20 7.56
N LEU A 193 15.67 15.39 7.94
CA LEU A 193 15.32 16.48 7.01
C LEU A 193 16.31 17.63 7.12
N LYS A 194 17.59 17.35 7.41
CA LYS A 194 18.62 18.39 7.60
C LYS A 194 19.10 18.92 6.25
N GLU A 195 19.18 20.25 6.11
CA GLU A 195 19.61 20.92 4.86
C GLU A 195 20.94 20.40 4.29
N GLU A 196 21.88 20.07 5.17
CA GLU A 196 23.20 19.52 4.81
C GLU A 196 23.09 18.21 4.01
N ILE A 197 22.14 17.34 4.37
CA ILE A 197 21.92 16.04 3.72
C ILE A 197 21.35 16.25 2.32
N TRP A 198 20.41 17.18 2.15
CA TRP A 198 19.88 17.58 0.85
C TRP A 198 20.96 18.07 -0.11
N GLN A 199 21.84 18.94 0.38
CA GLN A 199 22.94 19.48 -0.41
C GLN A 199 23.97 18.41 -0.74
N GLY A 200 24.28 17.52 0.22
CA GLY A 200 25.16 16.37 0.03
C GLY A 200 24.64 15.44 -1.07
N LEU A 201 23.38 15.01 -0.98
CA LEU A 201 22.74 14.12 -1.95
C LEU A 201 22.73 14.71 -3.37
N LYS A 202 22.45 16.02 -3.51
CA LYS A 202 22.52 16.71 -4.81
C LYS A 202 23.93 16.68 -5.40
N LYS A 203 24.96 16.90 -4.59
CA LYS A 203 26.36 16.83 -5.04
C LYS A 203 26.74 15.40 -5.43
N ILE A 204 26.39 14.40 -4.61
CA ILE A 204 26.63 12.97 -4.89
C ILE A 204 25.97 12.57 -6.22
N LYS A 205 24.69 12.92 -6.42
CA LYS A 205 23.96 12.66 -7.67
C LYS A 205 24.66 13.26 -8.89
N ARG A 206 25.19 14.49 -8.78
CA ARG A 206 25.93 15.16 -9.87
C ARG A 206 27.24 14.45 -10.21
N LEU A 207 27.89 13.83 -9.23
CA LEU A 207 29.16 13.12 -9.41
C LEU A 207 29.01 11.68 -9.91
N ALA A 208 27.81 11.10 -9.82
CA ALA A 208 27.48 9.73 -10.24
C ALA A 208 28.01 9.30 -11.62
N PRO A 209 28.07 10.15 -12.67
CA PRO A 209 28.62 9.74 -13.97
C PRO A 209 30.14 9.52 -13.96
N THR A 210 30.86 10.05 -12.97
CA THR A 210 32.33 10.10 -12.95
C THR A 210 32.96 9.52 -11.69
N HIS A 211 32.18 9.30 -10.62
CA HIS A 211 32.66 8.85 -9.32
C HIS A 211 31.94 7.58 -8.90
N TYR A 212 32.63 6.72 -8.15
CA TYR A 212 31.99 5.66 -7.40
C TYR A 212 31.12 6.26 -6.31
N LEU A 213 29.87 5.80 -6.23
CA LEU A 213 29.02 6.13 -5.09
C LEU A 213 29.01 4.95 -4.12
N LEU A 214 29.17 5.24 -2.85
CA LEU A 214 29.24 4.24 -1.80
C LEU A 214 28.22 4.58 -0.73
N TRP A 215 27.41 3.61 -0.33
CA TRP A 215 26.60 3.69 0.86
C TRP A 215 27.06 2.60 1.80
N LEU A 216 27.76 3.00 2.85
CA LEU A 216 28.53 2.09 3.71
C LEU A 216 28.04 2.15 5.14
N LYS A 217 28.08 1.00 5.80
CA LYS A 217 27.92 0.80 7.23
C LYS A 217 29.20 0.14 7.78
N GLY A 218 29.72 0.62 8.90
CA GLY A 218 30.86 0.00 9.57
C GLY A 218 31.60 0.93 10.54
N PRO A 219 32.79 0.54 11.00
CA PRO A 219 33.53 1.26 12.03
C PRO A 219 33.83 2.70 11.64
N ARG A 220 33.67 3.61 12.62
CA ARG A 220 33.90 5.05 12.43
C ARG A 220 35.27 5.37 11.83
N ALA A 221 36.31 4.65 12.23
CA ALA A 221 37.68 4.84 11.71
C ALA A 221 37.77 4.58 10.21
N ALA A 222 37.20 3.46 9.73
CA ALA A 222 37.15 3.10 8.32
C ALA A 222 36.37 4.14 7.51
N LEU A 223 35.19 4.56 8.00
CA LEU A 223 34.40 5.60 7.34
C LEU A 223 35.09 6.95 7.31
N SER A 224 35.91 7.28 8.32
CA SER A 224 36.66 8.54 8.37
C SER A 224 37.80 8.54 7.35
N CYS A 225 38.53 7.43 7.24
CA CYS A 225 39.57 7.25 6.23
C CYS A 225 39.00 7.41 4.81
N LEU A 226 37.86 6.79 4.51
CA LEU A 226 37.23 6.91 3.19
C LEU A 226 36.68 8.31 2.91
N LYS A 227 36.25 9.05 3.94
CA LYS A 227 35.80 10.44 3.77
C LYS A 227 36.91 11.38 3.35
N GLU A 228 38.15 11.15 3.78
CA GLU A 228 39.31 11.95 3.37
C GLU A 228 39.60 11.80 1.87
N ARG A 229 39.33 10.62 1.31
CA ARG A 229 39.45 10.35 -0.14
C ARG A 229 38.21 10.77 -0.94
N ALA A 230 37.08 10.95 -0.27
CA ALA A 230 35.83 11.27 -0.93
C ALA A 230 35.75 12.75 -1.36
N ARG A 231 35.32 12.99 -2.60
CA ARG A 231 34.97 14.35 -3.05
C ARG A 231 33.79 14.91 -2.27
N VAL A 232 32.86 14.03 -1.88
CA VAL A 232 31.75 14.34 -0.99
C VAL A 232 31.60 13.17 -0.02
N GLY A 233 31.73 13.44 1.28
CA GLY A 233 31.51 12.47 2.35
C GLY A 233 30.40 12.90 3.28
N LEU A 234 29.21 12.30 3.14
CA LEU A 234 28.04 12.62 3.94
C LEU A 234 27.86 11.58 5.06
N SER A 235 28.00 12.00 6.32
CA SER A 235 27.70 11.14 7.48
C SER A 235 26.20 11.09 7.69
N LEU A 236 25.63 9.88 7.75
CA LEU A 236 24.21 9.66 8.04
C LEU A 236 24.01 9.35 9.52
N THR A 237 24.85 8.46 10.04
CA THR A 237 24.97 8.13 11.47
C THR A 237 26.47 8.03 11.81
N GLU A 238 26.80 7.68 13.06
CA GLU A 238 28.20 7.42 13.43
C GLU A 238 28.81 6.24 12.67
N GLU A 239 27.98 5.27 12.29
CA GLU A 239 28.37 4.02 11.63
C GLU A 239 27.91 3.94 10.18
N THR A 240 27.35 5.01 9.59
CA THR A 240 26.83 4.97 8.22
C THR A 240 27.17 6.25 7.46
N ALA A 241 27.66 6.10 6.23
CA ALA A 241 28.01 7.22 5.38
C ALA A 241 27.68 6.97 3.90
N LEU A 242 27.38 8.08 3.20
CA LEU A 242 27.24 8.16 1.75
C LEU A 242 28.43 8.93 1.17
N LEU A 243 29.21 8.29 0.30
CA LEU A 243 30.44 8.84 -0.24
C LEU A 243 30.39 8.88 -1.77
N ALA A 244 31.05 9.88 -2.35
CA ALA A 244 31.40 9.92 -3.77
C ALA A 244 32.92 9.99 -3.91
N ILE A 245 33.54 8.92 -4.40
CA ILE A 245 34.99 8.76 -4.51
C ILE A 245 35.38 8.68 -5.99
N PRO A 246 36.40 9.42 -6.46
CA PRO A 246 36.87 9.28 -7.83
C PRO A 246 37.34 7.84 -8.12
N PRO A 247 37.42 7.42 -9.39
CA PRO A 247 37.98 6.13 -9.75
C PRO A 247 39.46 6.07 -9.37
N GLU A 248 39.84 5.12 -8.52
CA GLU A 248 41.21 4.84 -8.08
C GLU A 248 41.46 3.33 -8.28
N ASP A 249 42.69 2.96 -8.67
CA ASP A 249 43.03 1.56 -9.00
C ASP A 249 42.91 0.62 -7.79
N ASP A 250 43.13 1.12 -6.57
CA ASP A 250 43.12 0.35 -5.33
C ASP A 250 41.77 0.38 -4.59
N LEU A 251 40.79 1.16 -5.04
CA LEU A 251 39.57 1.44 -4.26
C LEU A 251 38.84 0.17 -3.80
N LEU A 252 38.58 -0.77 -4.72
CA LEU A 252 37.86 -2.00 -4.38
C LEU A 252 38.66 -2.88 -3.41
N SER A 253 39.99 -2.96 -3.58
CA SER A 253 40.87 -3.68 -2.65
C SER A 253 40.87 -3.03 -1.27
N LEU A 254 40.93 -1.70 -1.20
CA LEU A 254 40.84 -0.96 0.05
C LEU A 254 39.51 -1.24 0.74
N LEU A 255 38.39 -1.12 0.01
CA LEU A 255 37.06 -1.37 0.57
C LEU A 255 36.94 -2.79 1.14
N SER A 256 37.51 -3.79 0.46
CA SER A 256 37.52 -5.18 0.95
C SER A 256 38.41 -5.41 2.18
N SER A 257 39.41 -4.55 2.42
CA SER A 257 40.29 -4.62 3.60
C SER A 257 39.70 -3.96 4.84
N LEU A 258 38.63 -3.18 4.67
CA LEU A 258 37.94 -2.50 5.74
C LEU A 258 36.69 -3.32 6.11
N SER A 259 36.47 -3.56 7.40
CA SER A 259 35.26 -4.21 7.94
C SER A 259 33.98 -3.40 7.66
N LEU A 260 33.53 -3.38 6.40
CA LEU A 260 32.44 -2.55 5.91
C LEU A 260 31.37 -3.42 5.27
N ALA A 261 30.12 -3.06 5.50
CA ALA A 261 28.98 -3.56 4.74
C ALA A 261 28.40 -2.42 3.90
N GLY A 262 27.94 -2.70 2.68
CA GLY A 262 27.28 -1.64 1.93
C GLY A 262 27.22 -1.81 0.41
N GLY A 263 26.60 -0.82 -0.22
CA GLY A 263 26.40 -0.77 -1.66
C GLY A 263 27.48 0.06 -2.34
N VAL A 264 27.95 -0.43 -3.48
CA VAL A 264 28.90 0.24 -4.37
C VAL A 264 28.23 0.43 -5.74
N LEU A 265 28.15 1.66 -6.22
CA LEU A 265 27.69 1.98 -7.56
C LEU A 265 28.85 2.53 -8.39
N PRO A 266 29.31 1.81 -9.43
CA PRO A 266 30.33 2.31 -10.34
C PRO A 266 29.83 3.50 -11.18
N PRO A 267 30.74 4.34 -11.70
CA PRO A 267 30.37 5.51 -12.49
C PRO A 267 29.48 5.17 -13.68
N GLY A 268 28.41 5.95 -13.87
CA GLY A 268 27.57 5.89 -15.08
C GLY A 268 26.68 4.66 -15.24
N GLN A 269 26.59 3.76 -14.25
CA GLN A 269 25.84 2.50 -14.40
C GLN A 269 24.31 2.60 -14.29
N ALA A 270 23.76 3.71 -13.76
CA ALA A 270 22.32 3.84 -13.58
C ALA A 270 21.80 5.25 -13.90
N LYS A 271 20.62 5.31 -14.53
CA LYS A 271 19.91 6.58 -14.81
C LYS A 271 19.47 7.29 -13.52
N VAL A 272 19.09 6.52 -12.50
CA VAL A 272 18.68 7.02 -11.17
C VAL A 272 19.69 6.52 -10.13
N PRO A 273 20.82 7.23 -9.93
CA PRO A 273 21.97 6.68 -9.22
C PRO A 273 21.71 6.47 -7.72
N LEU A 274 20.92 7.34 -7.07
CA LEU A 274 20.61 7.17 -5.64
C LEU A 274 19.71 5.95 -5.40
N LYS A 275 18.71 5.71 -6.27
CA LYS A 275 17.91 4.48 -6.28
C LYS A 275 18.78 3.23 -6.48
N ALA A 276 19.71 3.23 -7.44
CA ALA A 276 20.60 2.09 -7.71
C ALA A 276 21.59 1.83 -6.57
N LEU A 277 22.18 2.89 -6.01
CA LEU A 277 23.04 2.78 -4.83
C LEU A 277 22.29 2.21 -3.63
N TRP A 278 21.05 2.67 -3.42
CA TRP A 278 20.19 2.14 -2.38
C TRP A 278 19.86 0.66 -2.60
N ALA A 279 19.63 0.24 -3.85
CA ALA A 279 19.44 -1.16 -4.23
C ALA A 279 20.65 -2.02 -3.82
N ALA A 280 21.86 -1.57 -4.15
CA ALA A 280 23.09 -2.27 -3.78
C ALA A 280 23.29 -2.32 -2.26
N PHE A 281 22.98 -1.24 -1.55
CA PHE A 281 23.04 -1.19 -0.09
C PHE A 281 22.08 -2.19 0.57
N GLU A 282 20.83 -2.23 0.10
CA GLU A 282 19.82 -3.15 0.62
C GLU A 282 20.12 -4.61 0.27
N HIS A 283 20.79 -4.85 -0.85
CA HIS A 283 21.31 -6.15 -1.22
C HIS A 283 22.43 -6.59 -0.26
N ALA A 284 23.44 -5.74 -0.03
CA ALA A 284 24.48 -6.00 0.96
C ALA A 284 23.89 -6.28 2.36
N ARG A 285 22.95 -5.44 2.80
CA ARG A 285 22.30 -5.55 4.12
C ARG A 285 21.58 -6.89 4.32
N ARG A 286 21.05 -7.51 3.26
CA ARG A 286 20.39 -8.82 3.33
C ARG A 286 21.37 -9.99 3.37
N LEU A 287 22.57 -9.84 2.81
CA LEU A 287 23.60 -10.89 2.83
C LEU A 287 24.29 -10.98 4.19
N GLY A 288 24.37 -9.87 4.95
CA GLY A 288 24.86 -9.86 6.32
C GLY A 288 25.79 -8.68 6.62
N GLU A 289 26.56 -8.82 7.68
CA GLU A 289 27.60 -7.85 8.06
C GLU A 289 28.88 -8.07 7.25
N GLU A 290 29.66 -7.01 7.08
CA GLU A 290 30.94 -7.01 6.35
C GLU A 290 30.86 -7.46 4.87
N VAL A 291 29.70 -7.32 4.22
CA VAL A 291 29.52 -7.62 2.80
C VAL A 291 29.38 -6.33 1.98
N LEU A 292 30.21 -6.19 0.95
CA LEU A 292 30.06 -5.15 -0.06
C LEU A 292 29.43 -5.72 -1.33
N VAL A 293 28.40 -5.05 -1.82
CA VAL A 293 27.73 -5.42 -3.06
C VAL A 293 27.94 -4.30 -4.07
N THR A 294 28.57 -4.66 -5.20
CA THR A 294 28.52 -3.80 -6.40
C THR A 294 27.15 -3.93 -7.04
N PHE A 295 26.54 -2.80 -7.38
CA PHE A 295 25.25 -2.76 -8.05
C PHE A 295 25.23 -3.68 -9.28
N GLU A 296 24.26 -4.58 -9.31
CA GLU A 296 24.03 -5.54 -10.39
C GLU A 296 22.51 -5.68 -10.61
N PRO A 297 22.04 -6.28 -11.72
CA PRO A 297 20.61 -6.42 -12.00
C PRO A 297 19.81 -7.08 -10.86
N PHE A 298 20.39 -8.05 -10.15
CA PHE A 298 19.74 -8.68 -8.99
C PHE A 298 19.52 -7.72 -7.81
N SER A 299 20.32 -6.66 -7.68
CA SER A 299 20.07 -5.61 -6.69
C SER A 299 18.70 -4.93 -6.90
N TRP A 300 18.21 -4.86 -8.16
CA TRP A 300 16.85 -4.38 -8.41
C TRP A 300 15.77 -5.32 -7.87
N HIS A 301 15.98 -6.64 -7.90
CA HIS A 301 15.03 -7.58 -7.30
C HIS A 301 14.91 -7.28 -5.80
N VAL A 302 16.05 -7.20 -5.11
CA VAL A 302 16.10 -6.86 -3.69
C VAL A 302 15.38 -5.54 -3.40
N LEU A 303 15.61 -4.50 -4.21
CA LEU A 303 14.94 -3.22 -4.01
C LEU A 303 13.44 -3.28 -4.30
N GLY A 304 13.01 -4.10 -5.26
CA GLY A 304 11.61 -4.38 -5.54
C GLY A 304 10.87 -4.93 -4.32
N ASP A 305 11.48 -5.89 -3.63
CA ASP A 305 10.95 -6.44 -2.37
C ASP A 305 10.94 -5.38 -1.25
N VAL A 306 11.97 -4.53 -1.18
CA VAL A 306 11.96 -3.39 -0.24
C VAL A 306 10.77 -2.47 -0.52
N PHE A 307 10.50 -2.11 -1.78
CA PHE A 307 9.34 -1.26 -2.09
C PHE A 307 8.02 -1.93 -1.72
N LEU A 308 7.91 -3.25 -1.88
CA LEU A 308 6.76 -4.04 -1.46
C LEU A 308 6.56 -3.97 0.07
N ASP A 309 7.65 -4.17 0.83
CA ASP A 309 7.67 -4.03 2.29
C ASP A 309 7.30 -2.61 2.75
N LEU A 310 7.69 -1.59 1.98
CA LEU A 310 7.33 -0.20 2.24
C LEU A 310 5.88 0.11 1.82
N GLY A 311 5.30 -0.69 0.94
CA GLY A 311 3.92 -0.56 0.44
C GLY A 311 3.77 0.41 -0.71
N ASP A 312 4.84 0.65 -1.43
CA ASP A 312 4.82 1.37 -2.70
C ASP A 312 4.73 0.35 -3.83
N TRP A 313 3.51 -0.15 -4.06
CA TRP A 313 3.26 -1.23 -5.02
C TRP A 313 3.65 -0.85 -6.45
N TRP A 314 3.55 0.43 -6.80
CA TRP A 314 3.93 0.87 -8.13
C TRP A 314 5.44 0.91 -8.33
N ALA A 315 6.19 1.46 -7.36
CA ALA A 315 7.64 1.41 -7.40
C ALA A 315 8.16 -0.04 -7.36
N ALA A 316 7.52 -0.90 -6.56
CA ALA A 316 7.82 -2.33 -6.52
C ALA A 316 7.63 -2.97 -7.89
N ARG A 317 6.49 -2.75 -8.56
CA ARG A 317 6.21 -3.28 -9.91
C ARG A 317 7.29 -2.88 -10.90
N GLU A 318 7.56 -1.59 -11.01
CA GLU A 318 8.52 -1.07 -11.99
C GLU A 318 9.93 -1.63 -11.73
N THR A 319 10.33 -1.72 -10.47
CA THR A 319 11.67 -2.17 -10.09
C THR A 319 11.83 -3.69 -10.25
N LEU A 320 10.81 -4.48 -9.93
CA LEU A 320 10.82 -5.94 -10.15
C LEU A 320 10.78 -6.30 -11.63
N GLU A 321 10.01 -5.57 -12.46
CA GLU A 321 10.03 -5.80 -13.92
C GLU A 321 11.40 -5.44 -14.52
N GLU A 322 12.07 -4.40 -14.01
CA GLU A 322 13.45 -4.08 -14.40
C GLU A 322 14.44 -5.20 -13.99
N ALA A 323 14.20 -5.86 -12.87
CA ALA A 323 15.03 -6.95 -12.36
C ALA A 323 14.81 -8.30 -13.09
N ARG A 324 13.65 -8.49 -13.75
CA ARG A 324 13.21 -9.77 -14.32
C ARG A 324 14.27 -10.41 -15.23
N GLY A 325 14.96 -9.62 -16.05
CA GLY A 325 15.96 -10.12 -17.00
C GLY A 325 17.32 -10.51 -16.41
N GLY A 326 17.58 -10.22 -15.13
CA GLY A 326 18.88 -10.44 -14.49
C GLY A 326 18.80 -10.90 -13.03
N THR A 327 17.63 -11.38 -12.60
CA THR A 327 17.46 -11.95 -11.26
C THR A 327 18.13 -13.31 -11.14
N LYS A 328 18.74 -13.57 -9.98
CA LYS A 328 19.26 -14.90 -9.60
C LYS A 328 18.16 -15.80 -9.00
N GLN A 329 16.98 -15.24 -8.76
CA GLN A 329 15.85 -15.86 -8.07
C GLN A 329 14.56 -15.58 -8.86
N PRO A 330 14.34 -16.27 -10.00
CA PRO A 330 13.22 -16.00 -10.88
C PRO A 330 11.87 -16.39 -10.28
N ILE A 331 11.82 -17.47 -9.48
CA ILE A 331 10.59 -17.95 -8.84
C ILE A 331 10.11 -16.95 -7.79
N GLU A 332 11.02 -16.49 -6.92
CA GLU A 332 10.76 -15.50 -5.89
C GLU A 332 10.36 -14.16 -6.50
N LEU A 333 11.03 -13.74 -7.58
CA LEU A 333 10.67 -12.53 -8.32
C LEU A 333 9.24 -12.61 -8.87
N LEU A 334 8.86 -13.75 -9.45
CA LEU A 334 7.50 -13.96 -9.97
C LEU A 334 6.46 -13.96 -8.84
N ASN A 335 6.78 -14.53 -7.67
CA ASN A 335 5.93 -14.45 -6.49
C ASN A 335 5.76 -13.00 -6.00
N SER A 336 6.84 -12.22 -5.93
CA SER A 336 6.79 -10.81 -5.56
C SER A 336 5.98 -9.98 -6.56
N LEU A 337 6.17 -10.21 -7.87
CA LEU A 337 5.37 -9.58 -8.92
C LEU A 337 3.89 -9.95 -8.82
N ALA A 338 3.58 -11.22 -8.53
CA ALA A 338 2.20 -11.66 -8.36
C ALA A 338 1.51 -10.93 -7.20
N LEU A 339 2.20 -10.82 -6.05
CA LEU A 339 1.67 -10.06 -4.91
C LEU A 339 1.45 -8.59 -5.28
N VAL A 340 2.43 -7.96 -5.93
CA VAL A 340 2.32 -6.57 -6.39
C VAL A 340 1.15 -6.37 -7.35
N TYR A 341 1.00 -7.25 -8.35
CA TYR A 341 -0.09 -7.18 -9.31
C TYR A 341 -1.45 -7.39 -8.64
N SER A 342 -1.55 -8.30 -7.67
CA SER A 342 -2.76 -8.51 -6.86
C SER A 342 -3.11 -7.25 -6.06
N GLU A 343 -2.14 -6.62 -5.40
CA GLU A 343 -2.36 -5.38 -4.64
C GLU A 343 -2.77 -4.22 -5.55
N LEU A 344 -2.24 -4.17 -6.77
CA LEU A 344 -2.67 -3.24 -7.81
C LEU A 344 -4.00 -3.64 -8.48
N GLY A 345 -4.61 -4.78 -8.13
CA GLY A 345 -5.86 -5.28 -8.72
C GLY A 345 -5.73 -5.79 -10.17
N ALA A 346 -4.51 -5.97 -10.67
CA ALA A 346 -4.22 -6.58 -11.95
C ALA A 346 -4.20 -8.12 -11.84
N ASN A 347 -5.34 -8.70 -11.45
CA ASN A 347 -5.45 -10.11 -11.06
C ASN A 347 -4.99 -11.08 -12.16
N ALA A 348 -5.30 -10.80 -13.44
CA ALA A 348 -4.85 -11.66 -14.54
C ALA A 348 -3.32 -11.78 -14.60
N ARG A 349 -2.60 -10.67 -14.46
CA ARG A 349 -1.12 -10.67 -14.44
C ARG A 349 -0.56 -11.34 -13.19
N ALA A 350 -1.24 -11.20 -12.05
CA ALA A 350 -0.84 -11.88 -10.83
C ALA A 350 -0.94 -13.40 -10.99
N GLU A 351 -2.02 -13.89 -11.60
CA GLU A 351 -2.18 -15.31 -11.91
C GLU A 351 -1.14 -15.80 -12.90
N GLU A 352 -0.91 -15.05 -13.99
CA GLU A 352 0.13 -15.35 -14.98
C GLU A 352 1.50 -15.53 -14.32
N CYS A 353 1.90 -14.63 -13.42
CA CYS A 353 3.18 -14.75 -12.71
C CYS A 353 3.25 -16.00 -11.83
N LEU A 354 2.17 -16.36 -11.12
CA LEU A 354 2.13 -17.56 -10.27
C LEU A 354 2.16 -18.85 -11.10
N ARG A 355 1.46 -18.87 -12.24
CA ARG A 355 1.49 -20.02 -13.17
C ARG A 355 2.84 -20.13 -13.88
N GLU A 356 3.48 -19.01 -14.22
CA GLU A 356 4.86 -18.98 -14.73
C GLU A 356 5.84 -19.56 -13.69
N ALA A 357 5.72 -19.15 -12.43
CA ALA A 357 6.54 -19.70 -11.34
C ALA A 357 6.34 -21.21 -11.20
N LEU A 358 5.08 -21.68 -11.22
CA LEU A 358 4.75 -23.11 -11.20
C LEU A 358 5.33 -23.88 -12.39
N ALA A 359 5.38 -23.27 -13.58
CA ALA A 359 6.00 -23.90 -14.74
C ALA A 359 7.52 -24.07 -14.58
N LEU A 360 8.18 -23.15 -13.85
CA LEU A 360 9.61 -23.24 -13.53
C LEU A 360 9.91 -24.29 -12.46
N ALA A 361 9.02 -24.46 -11.46
CA ALA A 361 9.18 -25.42 -10.38
C ALA A 361 7.87 -26.18 -10.09
N PRO A 362 7.48 -27.15 -10.93
CA PRO A 362 6.20 -27.85 -10.82
C PRO A 362 6.08 -28.82 -9.63
N GLN A 363 7.15 -28.99 -8.85
CA GLN A 363 7.18 -29.84 -7.66
C GLN A 363 7.31 -29.01 -6.37
N ASP A 364 7.30 -27.68 -6.46
CA ASP A 364 7.38 -26.82 -5.28
C ASP A 364 5.97 -26.64 -4.66
N PRO A 365 5.70 -27.20 -3.47
CA PRO A 365 4.41 -27.08 -2.81
C PRO A 365 4.06 -25.63 -2.46
N MET A 366 5.05 -24.76 -2.22
CA MET A 366 4.81 -23.35 -1.89
C MET A 366 4.15 -22.60 -3.05
N LEU A 367 4.44 -22.96 -4.29
CA LEU A 367 3.88 -22.29 -5.46
C LEU A 367 2.40 -22.67 -5.67
N TYR A 368 2.04 -23.93 -5.42
CA TYR A 368 0.64 -24.34 -5.40
C TYR A 368 -0.12 -23.65 -4.28
N TYR A 369 0.48 -23.56 -3.09
CA TYR A 369 -0.09 -22.82 -1.96
C TYR A 369 -0.28 -21.33 -2.28
N ASN A 370 0.71 -20.65 -2.87
CA ASN A 370 0.62 -19.24 -3.22
C ASN A 370 -0.49 -18.99 -4.27
N LEU A 371 -0.58 -19.83 -5.31
CA LEU A 371 -1.67 -19.74 -6.28
C LEU A 371 -3.03 -20.04 -5.65
N ALA A 372 -3.12 -21.03 -4.76
CA ALA A 372 -4.34 -21.36 -4.04
C ALA A 372 -4.83 -20.19 -3.19
N VAL A 373 -3.95 -19.56 -2.40
CA VAL A 373 -4.28 -18.38 -1.58
C VAL A 373 -4.75 -17.22 -2.46
N PHE A 374 -4.09 -16.99 -3.60
CA PHE A 374 -4.47 -15.94 -4.52
C PHE A 374 -5.85 -16.17 -5.15
N LEU A 375 -6.14 -17.39 -5.62
CA LEU A 375 -7.42 -17.77 -6.21
C LEU A 375 -8.55 -17.81 -5.17
N ASP A 376 -8.24 -18.22 -3.94
CA ASP A 376 -9.19 -18.25 -2.83
C ASP A 376 -9.70 -16.85 -2.45
N ARG A 377 -8.81 -15.85 -2.43
CA ARG A 377 -9.19 -14.44 -2.22
C ARG A 377 -10.14 -13.90 -3.29
N GLN A 378 -10.14 -14.51 -4.47
CA GLN A 378 -11.05 -14.19 -5.56
C GLN A 378 -12.33 -15.05 -5.55
N GLY A 379 -12.47 -15.97 -4.60
CA GLY A 379 -13.60 -16.90 -4.53
C GLY A 379 -13.59 -17.99 -5.60
N GLN A 380 -12.43 -18.27 -6.20
CA GLN A 380 -12.32 -19.27 -7.26
C GLN A 380 -12.25 -20.69 -6.69
N LYS A 381 -13.08 -21.59 -7.22
CA LYS A 381 -13.20 -22.98 -6.73
C LYS A 381 -11.93 -23.82 -6.92
N GLU A 382 -11.10 -23.49 -7.90
CA GLU A 382 -9.82 -24.17 -8.18
C GLU A 382 -8.89 -24.16 -6.96
N ALA A 383 -8.98 -23.15 -6.09
CA ALA A 383 -8.13 -23.00 -4.92
C ALA A 383 -8.04 -24.27 -4.04
N VAL A 384 -9.16 -24.98 -3.83
CA VAL A 384 -9.16 -26.19 -3.00
C VAL A 384 -8.29 -27.30 -3.61
N SER A 385 -8.36 -27.49 -4.93
CA SER A 385 -7.54 -28.48 -5.63
C SER A 385 -6.05 -28.15 -5.57
N LEU A 386 -5.70 -26.87 -5.55
CA LEU A 386 -4.31 -26.41 -5.43
C LEU A 386 -3.79 -26.54 -4.00
N PHE A 387 -4.61 -26.25 -2.99
CA PHE A 387 -4.26 -26.56 -1.59
C PHE A 387 -4.05 -28.06 -1.39
N ALA A 388 -4.90 -28.90 -1.99
CA ALA A 388 -4.73 -30.35 -1.98
C ALA A 388 -3.40 -30.76 -2.63
N ARG A 389 -3.06 -30.17 -3.78
CA ARG A 389 -1.79 -30.45 -4.46
C ARG A 389 -0.57 -30.03 -3.65
N ALA A 390 -0.61 -28.87 -2.99
CA ALA A 390 0.46 -28.43 -2.10
C ALA A 390 0.69 -29.43 -0.95
N TYR A 391 -0.39 -29.90 -0.33
CA TYR A 391 -0.35 -30.92 0.73
C TYR A 391 0.16 -32.28 0.23
N GLU A 392 -0.28 -32.73 -0.95
CA GLU A 392 0.21 -33.99 -1.55
C GLU A 392 1.72 -33.99 -1.79
N LEU A 393 2.26 -32.85 -2.23
CA LEU A 393 3.70 -32.69 -2.49
C LEU A 393 4.50 -32.57 -1.20
N ALA A 394 3.94 -31.91 -0.18
CA ALA A 394 4.53 -31.80 1.15
C ALA A 394 3.45 -31.86 2.24
N PRO A 395 3.30 -32.99 2.93
CA PRO A 395 2.34 -33.14 4.03
C PRO A 395 2.81 -32.42 5.32
N GLN A 396 2.91 -31.09 5.29
CA GLN A 396 3.38 -30.26 6.40
C GLN A 396 2.25 -29.42 6.98
N GLY A 397 2.42 -28.98 8.24
CA GLY A 397 1.44 -28.19 9.00
C GLY A 397 0.77 -27.06 8.21
N PRO A 398 1.53 -26.09 7.63
CA PRO A 398 0.92 -24.96 6.93
C PRO A 398 0.03 -25.33 5.74
N PHE A 399 0.42 -26.33 4.94
CA PHE A 399 -0.36 -26.78 3.77
C PHE A 399 -1.58 -27.59 4.20
N ALA A 400 -1.40 -28.46 5.19
CA ALA A 400 -2.46 -29.26 5.79
C ALA A 400 -3.54 -28.36 6.43
N GLU A 401 -3.13 -27.35 7.20
CA GLU A 401 -4.02 -26.38 7.83
C GLU A 401 -4.80 -25.55 6.81
N ALA A 402 -4.15 -25.13 5.73
CA ALA A 402 -4.79 -24.36 4.68
C ALA A 402 -5.85 -25.18 3.93
N LEU A 403 -5.55 -26.43 3.59
CA LEU A 403 -6.50 -27.36 2.99
C LEU A 403 -7.67 -27.66 3.96
N ALA A 404 -7.37 -27.95 5.22
CA ALA A 404 -8.38 -28.21 6.24
C ALA A 404 -9.34 -27.02 6.43
N ALA A 405 -8.83 -25.79 6.43
CA ALA A 405 -9.64 -24.59 6.52
C ALA A 405 -10.64 -24.47 5.36
N LYS A 406 -10.33 -25.01 4.17
CA LYS A 406 -11.26 -25.04 3.03
C LYS A 406 -12.25 -26.19 3.11
N LEU A 407 -11.81 -27.37 3.51
CA LEU A 407 -12.67 -28.52 3.74
C LEU A 407 -13.71 -28.27 4.86
N ALA A 408 -13.38 -27.41 5.82
CA ALA A 408 -14.29 -27.01 6.88
C ALA A 408 -15.53 -26.27 6.34
N LEU A 409 -15.40 -25.57 5.21
CA LEU A 409 -16.52 -24.89 4.56
C LEU A 409 -17.51 -25.87 3.91
N SER A 410 -17.03 -27.03 3.47
CA SER A 410 -17.86 -28.12 2.95
C SER A 410 -18.28 -29.12 4.03
N GLY A 411 -17.83 -28.96 5.28
CA GLY A 411 -18.14 -29.84 6.40
C GLY A 411 -17.48 -31.22 6.33
N ASP A 412 -16.37 -31.37 5.59
CA ASP A 412 -15.66 -32.65 5.47
C ASP A 412 -14.72 -32.88 6.67
N TRP A 413 -15.32 -33.03 7.84
CA TRP A 413 -14.62 -33.17 9.12
C TRP A 413 -13.82 -34.46 9.23
N SER A 414 -14.25 -35.52 8.54
CA SER A 414 -13.51 -36.79 8.48
C SER A 414 -12.16 -36.60 7.79
N ARG A 415 -12.16 -35.94 6.62
CA ARG A 415 -10.93 -35.68 5.87
C ARG A 415 -10.01 -34.70 6.59
N ILE A 416 -10.56 -33.68 7.26
CA ILE A 416 -9.78 -32.74 8.09
C ILE A 416 -9.02 -33.50 9.18
N LYS A 417 -9.70 -34.40 9.90
CA LYS A 417 -9.09 -35.21 10.94
C LYS A 417 -7.97 -36.09 10.39
N GLU A 418 -8.19 -36.75 9.25
CA GLU A 418 -7.18 -37.59 8.58
C GLU A 418 -5.90 -36.79 8.25
N ILE A 419 -6.07 -35.57 7.74
CA ILE A 419 -4.97 -34.70 7.33
C ILE A 419 -4.21 -34.11 8.52
N LEU A 420 -4.92 -33.66 9.55
CA LEU A 420 -4.33 -32.90 10.66
C LEU A 420 -3.85 -33.77 11.84
N ALA A 421 -4.48 -34.91 12.11
CA ALA A 421 -4.14 -35.75 13.26
C ALA A 421 -2.67 -36.23 13.27
N PRO A 422 -2.06 -36.62 12.12
CA PRO A 422 -0.65 -37.00 12.09
C PRO A 422 0.32 -35.84 12.40
N LEU A 423 -0.14 -34.59 12.30
CA LEU A 423 0.68 -33.38 12.42
C LEU A 423 0.42 -32.62 13.73
N GLU A 424 -0.33 -33.20 14.68
CA GLU A 424 -0.89 -32.54 15.87
C GLU A 424 0.10 -31.65 16.64
N GLU A 425 1.35 -32.11 16.81
CA GLU A 425 2.38 -31.41 17.58
C GLU A 425 2.97 -30.18 16.85
N GLU A 426 2.86 -30.12 15.53
CA GLU A 426 3.37 -29.03 14.69
C GLU A 426 2.30 -27.98 14.34
N LEU A 427 1.04 -28.26 14.66
CA LEU A 427 -0.08 -27.39 14.28
C LEU A 427 -0.04 -26.05 15.01
N SER A 428 -0.40 -25.01 14.27
CA SER A 428 -0.73 -23.71 14.85
C SER A 428 -1.97 -23.81 15.74
N PHE A 429 -2.24 -22.75 16.52
CA PHE A 429 -3.50 -22.65 17.28
C PHE A 429 -4.73 -22.90 16.39
N ARG A 430 -4.72 -22.37 15.16
CA ARG A 430 -5.82 -22.53 14.21
C ARG A 430 -5.93 -23.97 13.70
N GLY A 431 -4.80 -24.61 13.37
CA GLY A 431 -4.77 -26.01 12.97
C GLY A 431 -5.28 -26.93 14.07
N LEU A 432 -4.79 -26.74 15.30
CA LEU A 432 -5.21 -27.52 16.46
C LEU A 432 -6.70 -27.33 16.77
N PHE A 433 -7.21 -26.10 16.61
CA PHE A 433 -8.64 -25.81 16.70
C PHE A 433 -9.47 -26.57 15.65
N LEU A 434 -9.03 -26.57 14.38
CA LEU A 434 -9.71 -27.31 13.32
C LEU A 434 -9.69 -28.82 13.57
N LEU A 435 -8.59 -29.37 14.08
CA LEU A 435 -8.50 -30.78 14.49
C LEU A 435 -9.43 -31.09 15.68
N ALA A 436 -9.47 -30.23 16.69
CA ALA A 436 -10.35 -30.39 17.86
C ALA A 436 -11.82 -30.39 17.45
N ARG A 437 -12.21 -29.44 16.58
CA ARG A 437 -13.55 -29.40 16.01
C ARG A 437 -13.84 -30.62 15.14
N ALA A 438 -12.91 -31.07 14.31
CA ALA A 438 -13.09 -32.29 13.52
C ALA A 438 -13.29 -33.53 14.40
N CYS A 439 -12.58 -33.65 15.53
CA CYS A 439 -12.82 -34.72 16.51
C CYS A 439 -14.22 -34.62 17.11
N TYR A 440 -14.68 -33.41 17.47
CA TYR A 440 -16.04 -33.17 17.97
C TYR A 440 -17.11 -33.60 16.96
N GLU A 441 -17.01 -33.12 15.72
CA GLU A 441 -17.99 -33.37 14.66
C GLU A 441 -18.02 -34.85 14.24
N THR A 442 -16.88 -35.55 14.35
CA THR A 442 -16.78 -37.00 14.10
C THR A 442 -17.06 -37.88 15.33
N GLN A 443 -17.60 -37.30 16.42
CA GLN A 443 -18.00 -37.98 17.66
C GLN A 443 -16.85 -38.59 18.49
N GLU A 444 -15.61 -38.15 18.28
CA GLU A 444 -14.47 -38.46 19.16
C GLU A 444 -14.38 -37.44 20.31
N LEU A 445 -15.41 -37.41 21.16
CA LEU A 445 -15.63 -36.36 22.14
C LEU A 445 -14.52 -36.26 23.20
N GLU A 446 -13.96 -37.37 23.67
CA GLU A 446 -12.88 -37.38 24.65
C GLU A 446 -11.60 -36.77 24.09
N LYS A 447 -11.27 -37.09 22.83
CA LYS A 447 -10.12 -36.51 22.13
C LYS A 447 -10.35 -35.02 21.90
N ALA A 448 -11.54 -34.63 21.45
CA ALA A 448 -11.92 -33.22 21.30
C ALA A 448 -11.78 -32.46 22.62
N LEU A 449 -12.24 -33.02 23.74
CA LEU A 449 -12.10 -32.42 25.08
C LEU A 449 -10.64 -32.20 25.47
N GLY A 450 -9.77 -33.18 25.22
CA GLY A 450 -8.33 -33.04 25.48
C GLY A 450 -7.71 -31.90 24.67
N LEU A 451 -8.04 -31.80 23.39
CA LEU A 451 -7.54 -30.75 22.50
C LEU A 451 -8.08 -29.36 22.85
N PHE A 452 -9.38 -29.23 23.12
CA PHE A 452 -9.96 -27.95 23.53
C PHE A 452 -9.45 -27.48 24.89
N LYS A 453 -9.12 -28.39 25.83
CA LYS A 453 -8.44 -28.03 27.08
C LYS A 453 -7.06 -27.42 26.81
N ARG A 454 -6.23 -28.06 25.97
CA ARG A 454 -4.93 -27.51 25.56
C ARG A 454 -5.07 -26.14 24.88
N LEU A 455 -6.09 -25.96 24.04
CA LEU A 455 -6.39 -24.67 23.41
C LEU A 455 -6.78 -23.61 24.45
N SER A 456 -7.56 -23.97 25.46
CA SER A 456 -7.96 -23.04 26.52
C SER A 456 -6.80 -22.62 27.41
N GLU A 457 -5.80 -23.47 27.64
CA GLU A 457 -4.59 -23.10 28.37
C GLU A 457 -3.78 -22.03 27.62
N ARG A 458 -3.72 -22.13 26.28
CA ARG A 458 -3.03 -21.16 25.41
C ARG A 458 -3.81 -19.86 25.26
N ALA A 459 -5.14 -19.94 25.18
CA ALA A 459 -6.03 -18.79 25.01
C ALA A 459 -7.25 -18.88 25.95
N PRO A 460 -7.09 -18.57 27.26
CA PRO A 460 -8.14 -18.80 28.27
C PRO A 460 -9.43 -18.00 28.08
N LYS A 461 -9.39 -16.95 27.27
CA LYS A 461 -10.52 -16.06 26.99
C LYS A 461 -11.08 -16.21 25.58
N ASN A 462 -10.65 -17.22 24.82
CA ASN A 462 -11.19 -17.45 23.49
C ASN A 462 -12.61 -18.03 23.62
N LEU A 463 -13.62 -17.22 23.30
CA LEU A 463 -15.03 -17.58 23.46
C LEU A 463 -15.42 -18.81 22.63
N GLU A 464 -14.89 -18.94 21.42
CA GLU A 464 -15.17 -20.09 20.56
C GLU A 464 -14.68 -21.40 21.20
N VAL A 465 -13.44 -21.41 21.71
CA VAL A 465 -12.88 -22.57 22.45
C VAL A 465 -13.71 -22.90 23.69
N LEU A 466 -14.09 -21.88 24.48
CA LEU A 466 -14.91 -22.06 25.66
C LEU A 466 -16.31 -22.58 25.34
N GLY A 467 -16.91 -22.15 24.22
CA GLY A 467 -18.19 -22.64 23.74
C GLY A 467 -18.15 -24.13 23.37
N TYR A 468 -17.11 -24.59 22.68
CA TYR A 468 -16.93 -26.02 22.41
C TYR A 468 -16.63 -26.83 23.68
N LEU A 469 -15.89 -26.28 24.66
CA LEU A 469 -15.73 -26.93 25.96
C LEU A 469 -17.05 -27.06 26.70
N ALA A 470 -17.91 -26.05 26.66
CA ALA A 470 -19.25 -26.11 27.24
C ALA A 470 -20.09 -27.22 26.60
N LEU A 471 -20.11 -27.32 25.26
CA LEU A 471 -20.79 -28.40 24.54
C LEU A 471 -20.28 -29.78 24.99
N LEU A 472 -18.96 -29.93 25.09
CA LEU A 472 -18.33 -31.19 25.49
C LEU A 472 -18.60 -31.54 26.95
N TYR A 473 -18.65 -30.57 27.86
CA TYR A 473 -19.01 -30.81 29.26
C TYR A 473 -20.47 -31.21 29.42
N ILE A 474 -21.38 -30.62 28.64
CA ILE A 474 -22.78 -31.06 28.60
C ILE A 474 -22.85 -32.51 28.08
N HIS A 475 -22.25 -32.81 26.93
CA HIS A 475 -22.34 -34.12 26.30
C HIS A 475 -21.67 -35.25 27.10
N LEU A 476 -20.49 -35.01 27.69
CA LEU A 476 -19.73 -36.04 28.39
C LEU A 476 -20.04 -36.14 29.87
N ARG A 477 -20.50 -35.04 30.51
CA ARG A 477 -20.61 -34.94 31.97
C ARG A 477 -21.95 -34.41 32.48
N GLY A 478 -22.81 -33.88 31.62
CA GLY A 478 -24.04 -33.20 32.03
C GLY A 478 -23.78 -31.94 32.86
N GLU A 479 -22.63 -31.30 32.68
CA GLU A 479 -22.25 -30.09 33.42
C GLU A 479 -22.58 -28.82 32.61
N TYR A 480 -23.44 -27.96 33.17
CA TYR A 480 -23.93 -26.74 32.50
C TYR A 480 -23.20 -25.45 32.92
N SER A 481 -22.38 -25.49 33.98
CA SER A 481 -21.76 -24.31 34.60
C SER A 481 -20.93 -23.47 33.63
N VAL A 482 -20.18 -24.13 32.73
CA VAL A 482 -19.37 -23.45 31.71
C VAL A 482 -20.27 -22.83 30.64
N ALA A 483 -21.36 -23.50 30.26
CA ALA A 483 -22.32 -23.00 29.29
C ALA A 483 -23.03 -21.74 29.80
N GLU A 484 -23.51 -21.75 31.05
CA GLU A 484 -24.16 -20.60 31.71
C GLU A 484 -23.25 -19.36 31.74
N ALA A 485 -21.96 -19.56 32.00
CA ALA A 485 -21.00 -18.46 32.09
C ALA A 485 -20.65 -17.85 30.72
N VAL A 486 -20.65 -18.65 29.66
CA VAL A 486 -20.10 -18.26 28.34
C VAL A 486 -21.20 -17.86 27.36
N LEU A 487 -22.41 -18.41 27.48
CA LEU A 487 -23.54 -18.17 26.57
C LEU A 487 -23.88 -16.68 26.39
N PRO A 488 -23.95 -15.83 27.44
CA PRO A 488 -24.27 -14.41 27.27
C PRO A 488 -23.23 -13.64 26.46
N GLU A 489 -21.96 -14.06 26.50
CA GLU A 489 -20.89 -13.43 25.71
C GLU A 489 -20.87 -13.96 24.27
N LEU A 490 -21.15 -15.25 24.06
CA LEU A 490 -21.29 -15.82 22.71
C LEU A 490 -22.42 -15.17 21.91
N GLU A 491 -23.55 -14.86 22.55
CA GLU A 491 -24.70 -14.23 21.90
C GLU A 491 -24.45 -12.80 21.41
N LYS A 492 -23.47 -12.12 22.02
CA LYS A 492 -23.06 -10.77 21.59
C LYS A 492 -22.21 -10.81 20.31
N GLU A 493 -21.54 -11.92 20.03
CA GLU A 493 -20.71 -12.08 18.85
C GLU A 493 -21.48 -12.70 17.69
N SER A 494 -21.71 -11.92 16.64
CA SER A 494 -22.48 -12.36 15.46
C SER A 494 -21.91 -13.59 14.77
N SER A 495 -20.59 -13.77 14.78
CA SER A 495 -19.90 -14.93 14.20
C SER A 495 -20.08 -16.23 14.97
N LEU A 496 -20.51 -16.17 16.24
CA LEU A 496 -20.64 -17.34 17.13
C LEU A 496 -22.10 -17.69 17.45
N ARG A 497 -23.05 -17.06 16.75
CA ARG A 497 -24.48 -17.25 16.99
C ARG A 497 -24.94 -18.70 16.86
N ASP A 498 -24.42 -19.45 15.89
CA ASP A 498 -24.78 -20.85 15.71
C ASP A 498 -24.30 -21.72 16.88
N LEU A 499 -23.11 -21.44 17.40
CA LEU A 499 -22.55 -22.11 18.57
C LEU A 499 -23.36 -21.80 19.83
N ALA A 500 -23.75 -20.53 20.02
CA ALA A 500 -24.62 -20.10 21.10
C ALA A 500 -26.00 -20.78 21.03
N GLN A 501 -26.58 -20.87 19.84
CA GLN A 501 -27.87 -21.53 19.62
C GLN A 501 -27.79 -23.01 19.96
N ASN A 502 -26.73 -23.72 19.55
CA ASN A 502 -26.54 -25.13 19.88
C ASN A 502 -26.45 -25.35 21.39
N LEU A 503 -25.71 -24.49 22.10
CA LEU A 503 -25.63 -24.55 23.56
C LEU A 503 -27.00 -24.33 24.22
N ARG A 504 -27.75 -23.32 23.76
CA ARG A 504 -29.08 -23.01 24.30
C ARG A 504 -30.04 -24.20 24.14
N VAL A 505 -30.09 -24.82 22.96
CA VAL A 505 -30.95 -25.98 22.72
C VAL A 505 -30.60 -27.13 23.66
N LEU A 506 -29.32 -27.37 23.93
CA LEU A 506 -28.86 -28.43 24.84
C LEU A 506 -29.07 -28.10 26.33
N MET A 507 -29.25 -26.83 26.68
CA MET A 507 -29.57 -26.40 28.05
C MET A 507 -31.08 -26.44 28.33
N GLU A 508 -31.91 -26.30 27.30
CA GLU A 508 -33.38 -26.28 27.40
C GLU A 508 -34.04 -27.66 27.27
N GLY A 509 -33.35 -28.62 26.64
CA GLY A 509 -33.78 -30.01 26.49
C GLY A 509 -33.16 -30.93 27.52
#